data_AF-A0A7C9ERY9-F1
#
_entry.id   AF-A0A7C9ERY9-F1
#
_cell.length_a   1.000
_cell.length_b   1.000
_cell.length_c   1.000
_cell.angle_alpha   90.00
_cell.angle_beta   90.00
_cell.angle_gamma   90.00
#
_symmetry.space_group_name_H-M   'P 1'
#
loop_
_entity.id
_entity.type
_entity.pdbx_description
1 polymer ?
#
loop_
_entity_poly.entity_id
_entity_poly.type
_entity_poly.pdbx_seq_one_letter_code
_entity_poly.pdbx_strand_id
1 'polypeptide(L)'
;VVLAVCDQIDRLIRPVSDGTESSAIEQELRSMLKFLLELVGNHSELGYSILNKLYSIIENVVNSHAMSLQDSAVHNVVNTITESHFPVRMFMFHIHRFLVAFLDILDDNGAAADQVLCKVKDLAAFVCTSNLFDCSIHTFYALLHSHVNWGSLCDEGKNIRGLVEGISKMQTCECAGNMLAGGDNWYAYRAGRYAACEGVWYVANMIFQHLETRVQSQFCCQWLKFFSHMTYLEKNAQMLLQQACHAGSQDNDHINAQLGGYIEKLFEVCDGLSSFDNVFEAMSIQTQAFHFQKWFLALRMKVLLVLADILKLLDSIRQSVVNDANGGNPFVQQIEYMNETSSKLTMLAEECDLITSSFIDMDSKSVKVMSSLTVSCAVLGFCIKYTNLMVDSLVSKNPMENFGDSWSIVVHDLAKQLCYRDSDTCRRLMSMLKEFGVCESSLHFLPRFRFSKVGCISGDILAVCNYSVEEMIQLRNKSWDVRNKDITPVFKDCMKRLRNIVAALMRIHFKIPKYFFRVRPSFGSVLISSGAGSRKQSALLVSPGSHLALNLCIQLKNVPSDTCSFSKIYCIL
;
A
#
# COMPACT_ATOMS: atom_id res chain seq x y z
N VAL A 1 -24.70 -2.67 -25.81
CA VAL A 1 -24.18 -1.45 -25.16
C VAL A 1 -22.66 -1.38 -25.23
N VAL A 2 -21.91 -2.29 -24.59
CA VAL A 2 -20.43 -2.32 -24.64
C VAL A 2 -19.87 -2.19 -26.07
N LEU A 3 -20.39 -3.00 -27.00
CA LEU A 3 -19.98 -2.94 -28.42
C LEU A 3 -20.18 -1.54 -29.03
N ALA A 4 -21.35 -0.93 -28.84
CA ALA A 4 -21.65 0.39 -29.39
C ALA A 4 -20.71 1.48 -28.83
N VAL A 5 -20.37 1.41 -27.54
CA VAL A 5 -19.41 2.34 -26.92
C VAL A 5 -18.01 2.13 -27.47
N CYS A 6 -17.55 0.87 -27.56
CA CYS A 6 -16.24 0.57 -28.15
C CYS A 6 -16.16 0.96 -29.64
N ASP A 7 -17.22 0.75 -30.41
CA ASP A 7 -17.28 1.16 -31.81
C ASP A 7 -17.25 2.70 -31.96
N GLN A 8 -17.86 3.43 -31.02
CA GLN A 8 -17.77 4.89 -30.99
C GLN A 8 -16.37 5.37 -30.59
N ILE A 9 -15.72 4.70 -29.64
CA ILE A 9 -14.30 4.94 -29.32
C ILE A 9 -13.43 4.72 -30.56
N ASP A 10 -13.61 3.62 -31.30
CA ASP A 10 -12.86 3.34 -32.54
C ASP A 10 -13.04 4.46 -33.59
N ARG A 11 -14.28 4.96 -33.75
CA ARG A 11 -14.58 6.08 -34.67
C ARG A 11 -13.92 7.38 -34.26
N LEU A 12 -13.85 7.68 -32.96
CA LEU A 12 -13.23 8.90 -32.43
C LEU A 12 -11.71 8.95 -32.64
N ILE A 13 -11.06 7.78 -32.75
CA ILE A 13 -9.59 7.69 -32.86
C ILE A 13 -9.15 7.65 -34.33
N ARG A 14 -10.01 7.21 -35.26
CA ARG A 14 -9.70 7.30 -36.68
C ARG A 14 -9.48 8.77 -37.07
N PRO A 15 -8.46 9.08 -37.87
CA PRO A 15 -8.12 10.45 -38.19
C PRO A 15 -9.30 11.14 -38.85
N VAL A 16 -9.92 12.07 -38.12
CA VAL A 16 -10.95 12.97 -38.67
C VAL A 16 -10.20 14.05 -39.45
N SER A 17 -10.37 14.06 -40.76
CA SER A 17 -9.74 15.05 -41.66
C SER A 17 -10.29 16.47 -41.53
N ASP A 18 -11.14 16.78 -40.55
CA ASP A 18 -11.79 18.09 -40.42
C ASP A 18 -11.87 18.59 -38.97
N GLY A 19 -11.25 19.76 -38.74
CA GLY A 19 -11.70 20.88 -37.91
C GLY A 19 -12.19 20.68 -36.47
N THR A 20 -12.16 19.46 -35.92
CA THR A 20 -12.78 19.17 -34.62
C THR A 20 -11.85 19.57 -33.49
N GLU A 21 -12.33 20.40 -32.56
CA GLU A 21 -11.54 20.83 -31.40
C GLU A 21 -11.12 19.62 -30.55
N SER A 22 -9.80 19.45 -30.35
CA SER A 22 -9.22 18.32 -29.61
C SER A 22 -9.77 18.15 -28.19
N SER A 23 -10.30 19.22 -27.58
CA SER A 23 -10.92 19.22 -26.25
C SER A 23 -12.25 18.47 -26.20
N ALA A 24 -13.07 18.57 -27.25
CA ALA A 24 -14.37 17.91 -27.33
C ALA A 24 -14.20 16.38 -27.45
N ILE A 25 -13.27 15.95 -28.32
CA ILE A 25 -12.91 14.54 -28.49
C ILE A 25 -12.37 13.95 -27.18
N GLU A 26 -11.50 14.68 -26.47
CA GLU A 26 -10.98 14.25 -25.17
C GLU A 26 -12.09 14.09 -24.13
N GLN A 27 -13.03 15.04 -24.06
CA GLN A 27 -14.16 14.97 -23.12
C GLN A 27 -15.10 13.81 -23.44
N GLU A 28 -15.39 13.58 -24.72
CA GLU A 28 -16.23 12.48 -25.17
C GLU A 28 -15.58 11.12 -24.86
N LEU A 29 -14.29 10.94 -25.19
CA LEU A 29 -13.52 9.75 -24.82
C LEU A 29 -13.53 9.49 -23.31
N ARG A 30 -13.30 10.53 -22.50
CA ARG A 30 -13.35 10.43 -21.02
C ARG A 30 -14.72 9.97 -20.55
N SER A 31 -15.80 10.48 -21.14
CA SER A 31 -17.17 10.10 -20.76
C SER A 31 -17.45 8.63 -21.06
N MET A 32 -17.00 8.13 -22.23
CA MET A 32 -17.17 6.73 -22.62
C MET A 32 -16.36 5.78 -21.75
N LEU A 33 -15.10 6.11 -21.48
CA LEU A 33 -14.26 5.31 -20.59
C LEU A 33 -14.82 5.28 -19.17
N LYS A 34 -15.36 6.41 -18.69
CA LYS A 34 -16.04 6.46 -17.38
C LYS A 34 -17.28 5.58 -17.36
N PHE A 35 -18.10 5.61 -18.42
CA PHE A 35 -19.26 4.74 -18.55
C PHE A 35 -18.87 3.26 -18.56
N LEU A 36 -17.80 2.90 -19.27
CA LEU A 36 -17.26 1.52 -19.24
C LEU A 36 -16.79 1.12 -17.84
N LEU A 37 -16.16 2.03 -17.07
CA LEU A 37 -15.78 1.76 -15.67
C LEU A 37 -17.00 1.53 -14.77
N GLU A 38 -18.02 2.37 -14.89
CA GLU A 38 -19.28 2.22 -14.13
C GLU A 38 -19.97 0.89 -14.47
N LEU A 39 -19.94 0.49 -15.73
CA LEU A 39 -20.51 -0.77 -16.19
C LEU A 39 -19.74 -1.98 -15.63
N VAL A 40 -18.41 -1.94 -15.58
CA VAL A 40 -17.58 -2.98 -14.95
C VAL A 40 -17.79 -3.03 -13.44
N GLY A 41 -17.99 -1.88 -12.79
CA GLY A 41 -18.30 -1.82 -11.36
C GLY A 41 -19.58 -2.56 -11.00
N ASN A 42 -20.59 -2.51 -11.87
CA ASN A 42 -21.87 -3.20 -11.68
C ASN A 42 -21.88 -4.64 -12.23
N HIS A 43 -21.09 -4.91 -13.28
CA HIS A 43 -21.07 -6.16 -14.04
C HIS A 43 -19.62 -6.58 -14.33
N SER A 44 -18.94 -7.16 -13.34
CA SER A 44 -17.53 -7.53 -13.44
C SER A 44 -17.25 -8.58 -14.51
N GLU A 45 -18.24 -9.42 -14.85
CA GLU A 45 -18.19 -10.41 -15.92
C GLU A 45 -17.93 -9.81 -17.32
N LEU A 46 -18.25 -8.53 -17.51
CA LEU A 46 -18.04 -7.83 -18.78
C LEU A 46 -16.59 -7.35 -18.95
N GLY A 47 -15.77 -7.42 -17.91
CA GLY A 47 -14.41 -6.89 -17.90
C GLY A 47 -13.52 -7.44 -19.01
N TYR A 48 -13.53 -8.76 -19.21
CA TYR A 48 -12.74 -9.42 -20.25
C TYR A 48 -13.17 -8.99 -21.67
N SER A 49 -14.48 -8.88 -21.91
CA SER A 49 -15.01 -8.45 -23.22
C SER A 49 -14.64 -7.01 -23.54
N ILE A 50 -14.66 -6.11 -22.54
CA ILE A 50 -14.27 -4.70 -22.72
C ILE A 50 -12.79 -4.61 -23.04
N LEU A 51 -11.94 -5.32 -22.29
CA LEU A 51 -10.49 -5.35 -22.55
C LEU A 51 -10.15 -5.90 -23.93
N ASN A 52 -10.80 -6.99 -24.35
CA ASN A 52 -10.59 -7.54 -25.68
C ASN A 52 -10.91 -6.54 -26.78
N LYS A 53 -12.00 -5.78 -26.63
CA LYS A 53 -12.37 -4.76 -27.61
C LYS A 53 -11.42 -3.57 -27.61
N LEU A 54 -11.00 -3.08 -26.45
CA LEU A 54 -9.99 -2.03 -26.36
C LEU A 54 -8.64 -2.47 -26.95
N TYR A 55 -8.24 -3.73 -26.72
CA TYR A 55 -7.05 -4.32 -27.32
C TYR A 55 -7.13 -4.29 -28.85
N SER A 56 -8.24 -4.77 -29.44
CA SER A 56 -8.44 -4.74 -30.89
C SER A 56 -8.43 -3.32 -31.47
N ILE A 57 -8.97 -2.32 -30.75
CA ILE A 57 -8.91 -0.91 -31.18
C ILE A 57 -7.46 -0.43 -31.21
N ILE A 58 -6.68 -0.71 -30.17
CA ILE A 58 -5.27 -0.30 -30.10
C ILE A 58 -4.43 -1.00 -31.18
N GLU A 59 -4.69 -2.29 -31.42
CA GLU A 59 -4.07 -3.06 -32.49
C GLU A 59 -4.38 -2.47 -33.87
N ASN A 60 -5.65 -2.12 -34.13
CA ASN A 60 -6.05 -1.47 -35.38
C ASN A 60 -5.38 -0.11 -35.59
N VAL A 61 -5.24 0.69 -34.51
CA VAL A 61 -4.54 1.99 -34.56
C VAL A 61 -3.07 1.77 -34.94
N VAL A 62 -2.39 0.81 -34.32
CA VAL A 62 -0.99 0.48 -34.63
C VAL A 62 -0.84 0.02 -36.08
N ASN A 63 -1.68 -0.91 -36.53
CA ASN A 63 -1.62 -1.46 -37.88
C ASN A 63 -1.93 -0.42 -38.97
N SER A 64 -2.89 0.48 -38.73
CA SER A 64 -3.26 1.53 -39.69
C SER A 64 -2.13 2.55 -39.90
N HIS A 65 -1.37 2.88 -38.85
CA HIS A 65 -0.23 3.79 -38.94
C HIS A 65 1.00 3.11 -39.56
N ALA A 66 1.20 1.81 -39.33
CA ALA A 66 2.27 1.05 -39.99
C ALA A 66 2.10 1.02 -41.52
N MET A 67 0.85 0.89 -42.00
CA MET A 67 0.53 0.94 -43.43
C MET A 67 0.73 2.34 -44.03
N SER A 68 0.37 3.41 -43.32
CA SER A 68 0.52 4.78 -43.84
C SER A 68 1.98 5.23 -43.94
N LEU A 69 2.87 4.72 -43.08
CA LEU A 69 4.31 5.00 -43.12
C LEU A 69 5.02 4.29 -44.30
N GLN A 70 4.48 3.18 -44.79
CA GLN A 70 4.97 2.53 -46.01
C GLN A 70 4.58 3.31 -47.27
N ASP A 71 3.38 3.90 -47.31
CA ASP A 71 2.93 4.74 -48.43
C ASP A 71 3.59 6.14 -48.44
N SER A 72 3.92 6.71 -47.28
CA SER A 72 4.53 8.05 -47.20
C SER A 72 6.02 8.11 -47.54
N ALA A 73 6.69 6.97 -47.70
CA ALA A 73 8.09 6.92 -48.13
C ALA A 73 8.32 7.52 -49.55
N VAL A 74 7.22 7.86 -50.26
CA VAL A 74 7.24 8.49 -51.59
C VAL A 74 7.23 10.04 -51.53
N HIS A 75 6.88 10.69 -50.41
CA HIS A 75 6.84 12.16 -50.35
C HIS A 75 7.35 12.78 -49.03
N ASN A 76 8.53 13.42 -49.14
CA ASN A 76 9.14 14.47 -48.32
C ASN A 76 8.89 14.45 -46.80
N VAL A 77 9.92 13.97 -46.11
CA VAL A 77 10.19 14.11 -44.68
C VAL A 77 10.68 15.53 -44.36
N VAL A 78 10.42 15.99 -43.13
CA VAL A 78 10.88 17.22 -42.45
C VAL A 78 9.73 18.23 -42.22
N ASN A 79 8.85 17.92 -41.25
CA ASN A 79 8.23 18.85 -40.27
C ASN A 79 6.87 18.40 -39.69
N THR A 80 6.33 17.23 -40.03
CA THR A 80 4.98 16.79 -39.60
C THR A 80 4.92 15.82 -38.40
N ILE A 81 6.07 15.44 -37.83
CA ILE A 81 6.16 14.37 -36.82
C ILE A 81 5.58 14.79 -35.45
N THR A 82 5.48 16.08 -35.14
CA THR A 82 5.07 16.54 -33.80
C THR A 82 3.58 16.83 -33.63
N GLU A 83 2.84 17.15 -34.70
CA GLU A 83 1.41 17.52 -34.60
C GLU A 83 0.44 16.36 -34.91
N SER A 84 0.86 15.37 -35.70
CA SER A 84 0.00 14.25 -36.14
C SER A 84 -0.20 13.14 -35.09
N HIS A 85 0.63 13.08 -34.03
CA HIS A 85 0.57 12.03 -33.01
C HIS A 85 -0.16 12.42 -31.71
N PHE A 86 -0.60 13.67 -31.58
CA PHE A 86 -1.25 14.17 -30.35
C PHE A 86 -2.54 13.40 -29.97
N PRO A 87 -3.46 13.08 -30.91
CA PRO A 87 -4.68 12.33 -30.58
C PRO A 87 -4.38 10.92 -30.06
N VAL A 88 -3.41 10.24 -30.66
CA VAL A 88 -2.97 8.88 -30.27
C VAL A 88 -2.32 8.90 -28.89
N ARG A 89 -1.45 9.88 -28.62
CA ARG A 89 -0.81 10.03 -27.30
C ARG A 89 -1.85 10.27 -26.20
N MET A 90 -2.77 11.19 -26.42
CA MET A 90 -3.88 11.49 -25.50
C MET A 90 -4.72 10.24 -25.25
N PHE A 91 -5.12 9.55 -26.32
CA PHE A 91 -5.88 8.31 -26.25
C PHE A 91 -5.19 7.26 -25.38
N MET A 92 -3.89 6.99 -25.62
CA MET A 92 -3.16 5.98 -24.86
C MET A 92 -3.01 6.31 -23.38
N PHE A 93 -2.87 7.59 -23.01
CA PHE A 93 -2.90 8.00 -21.61
C PHE A 93 -4.26 7.79 -20.96
N HIS A 94 -5.34 8.03 -21.70
CA HIS A 94 -6.70 7.79 -21.23
C HIS A 94 -6.99 6.31 -21.06
N ILE A 95 -6.54 5.47 -21.98
CA ILE A 95 -6.60 4.01 -21.82
C ILE A 95 -5.78 3.56 -20.62
N HIS A 96 -4.54 4.03 -20.45
CA HIS A 96 -3.74 3.67 -19.28
C HIS A 96 -4.47 4.01 -17.97
N ARG A 97 -5.03 5.23 -17.86
CA ARG A 97 -5.79 5.65 -16.68
C ARG A 97 -7.07 4.82 -16.48
N PHE A 98 -7.74 4.46 -17.57
CA PHE A 98 -8.87 3.54 -17.56
C PHE A 98 -8.44 2.17 -17.01
N LEU A 99 -7.37 1.58 -17.54
CA LEU A 99 -6.87 0.27 -17.11
C LEU A 99 -6.50 0.25 -15.63
N VAL A 100 -5.83 1.29 -15.13
CA VAL A 100 -5.52 1.42 -13.70
C VAL A 100 -6.79 1.44 -12.85
N ALA A 101 -7.78 2.27 -13.21
CA ALA A 101 -9.05 2.35 -12.47
C ALA A 101 -9.90 1.06 -12.61
N PHE A 102 -9.84 0.44 -13.77
CA PHE A 102 -10.52 -0.81 -14.10
C PHE A 102 -9.99 -1.95 -13.23
N LEU A 103 -8.67 -2.06 -13.06
CA LEU A 103 -8.06 -3.02 -12.15
C LEU A 103 -8.45 -2.76 -10.70
N ASP A 104 -8.45 -1.49 -10.24
CA ASP A 104 -8.87 -1.18 -8.87
C ASP A 104 -10.31 -1.65 -8.59
N ILE A 105 -11.23 -1.45 -9.55
CA ILE A 105 -12.63 -1.86 -9.44
C ILE A 105 -12.75 -3.38 -9.37
N LEU A 106 -12.00 -4.10 -10.20
CA LEU A 106 -12.02 -5.56 -10.20
C LEU A 106 -11.44 -6.15 -8.92
N ASP A 107 -10.33 -5.57 -8.42
CA ASP A 107 -9.74 -5.94 -7.13
C ASP A 107 -10.74 -5.68 -5.99
N ASP A 108 -11.42 -4.53 -6.01
CA ASP A 108 -12.41 -4.18 -5.00
C ASP A 108 -13.68 -5.06 -5.09
N ASN A 109 -13.98 -5.65 -6.23
CA ASN A 109 -15.10 -6.58 -6.40
C ASN A 109 -14.69 -8.06 -6.16
N GLY A 110 -13.41 -8.34 -5.90
CA GLY A 110 -12.89 -9.71 -5.81
C GLY A 110 -13.06 -10.51 -7.11
N ALA A 111 -13.17 -9.80 -8.24
CA ALA A 111 -13.56 -10.35 -9.54
C ALA A 111 -12.45 -10.23 -10.60
N ALA A 112 -11.21 -9.94 -10.18
CA ALA A 112 -10.04 -9.95 -11.05
C ALA A 112 -9.72 -11.39 -11.50
N ALA A 113 -10.44 -11.89 -12.51
CA ALA A 113 -10.17 -13.19 -13.10
C ALA A 113 -8.78 -13.19 -13.76
N ASP A 114 -8.02 -14.29 -13.64
CA ASP A 114 -6.69 -14.43 -14.26
C ASP A 114 -6.68 -14.07 -15.75
N GLN A 115 -7.76 -14.41 -16.46
CA GLN A 115 -7.91 -14.09 -17.89
C GLN A 115 -7.87 -12.58 -18.16
N VAL A 116 -8.43 -11.77 -17.25
CA VAL A 116 -8.39 -10.31 -17.32
C VAL A 116 -6.98 -9.80 -17.06
N LEU A 117 -6.31 -10.31 -16.02
CA LEU A 117 -4.94 -9.93 -15.69
C LEU A 117 -3.97 -10.29 -16.82
N CYS A 118 -4.06 -11.51 -17.37
CA CYS A 118 -3.30 -11.93 -18.55
C CYS A 118 -3.53 -11.00 -19.74
N LYS A 119 -4.77 -10.62 -20.02
CA LYS A 119 -5.06 -9.73 -21.15
C LYS A 119 -4.49 -8.33 -20.97
N VAL A 120 -4.48 -7.80 -19.74
CA VAL A 120 -3.81 -6.52 -19.44
C VAL A 120 -2.30 -6.63 -19.61
N LYS A 121 -1.69 -7.78 -19.22
CA LYS A 121 -0.26 -8.04 -19.47
C LYS A 121 0.05 -8.05 -20.96
N ASP A 122 -0.73 -8.78 -21.75
CA ASP A 122 -0.58 -8.84 -23.22
C ASP A 122 -0.69 -7.45 -23.85
N LEU A 123 -1.65 -6.65 -23.40
CA LEU A 123 -1.82 -5.28 -23.88
C LEU A 123 -0.61 -4.41 -23.55
N ALA A 124 -0.13 -4.47 -22.31
CA ALA A 124 1.02 -3.68 -21.90
C ALA A 124 2.30 -4.08 -22.63
N ALA A 125 2.52 -5.39 -22.81
CA ALA A 125 3.64 -5.89 -23.61
C ALA A 125 3.55 -5.41 -25.07
N PHE A 126 2.37 -5.52 -25.70
CA PHE A 126 2.13 -5.05 -27.06
C PHE A 126 2.46 -3.56 -27.22
N VAL A 127 1.97 -2.72 -26.31
CA VAL A 127 2.25 -1.28 -26.31
C VAL A 127 3.75 -1.00 -26.14
N CYS A 128 4.43 -1.67 -25.22
CA CYS A 128 5.87 -1.48 -24.98
C CYS A 128 6.76 -1.94 -26.16
N THR A 129 6.28 -2.84 -27.02
CA THR A 129 7.01 -3.29 -28.23
C THR A 129 6.71 -2.47 -29.48
N SER A 130 5.72 -1.59 -29.43
CA SER A 130 5.29 -0.81 -30.60
C SER A 130 6.15 0.43 -30.79
N ASN A 131 6.63 0.66 -32.01
CA ASN A 131 7.37 1.88 -32.35
C ASN A 131 6.48 3.12 -32.51
N LEU A 132 5.15 2.96 -32.46
CA LEU A 132 4.20 4.07 -32.63
C LEU A 132 4.18 5.02 -31.42
N PHE A 133 4.47 4.51 -30.23
CA PHE A 133 4.29 5.24 -28.99
C PHE A 133 5.61 5.81 -28.46
N ASP A 134 5.51 6.91 -27.72
CA ASP A 134 6.68 7.54 -27.11
C ASP A 134 7.17 6.78 -25.86
N CYS A 135 8.39 7.09 -25.43
CA CYS A 135 9.00 6.48 -24.24
C CYS A 135 8.20 6.74 -22.95
N SER A 136 7.38 7.78 -22.90
CA SER A 136 6.54 8.06 -21.72
C SER A 136 5.41 7.03 -21.64
N ILE A 137 4.70 6.79 -22.74
CA ILE A 137 3.66 5.75 -22.84
C ILE A 137 4.27 4.39 -22.51
N HIS A 138 5.41 4.03 -23.10
CA HIS A 138 6.11 2.78 -22.78
C HIS A 138 6.40 2.64 -21.28
N THR A 139 6.85 3.71 -20.62
CA THR A 139 7.13 3.68 -19.18
C THR A 139 5.86 3.45 -18.35
N PHE A 140 4.76 4.14 -18.66
CA PHE A 140 3.50 3.94 -17.92
C PHE A 140 2.93 2.54 -18.11
N TYR A 141 2.96 2.00 -19.34
CA TYR A 141 2.51 0.63 -19.58
C TYR A 141 3.46 -0.43 -18.99
N ALA A 142 4.77 -0.20 -18.95
CA ALA A 142 5.71 -1.08 -18.26
C ALA A 142 5.49 -1.09 -16.73
N LEU A 143 5.16 0.07 -16.15
CA LEU A 143 4.76 0.17 -14.74
C LEU A 143 3.42 -0.53 -14.48
N LEU A 144 2.44 -0.42 -15.38
CA LEU A 144 1.19 -1.17 -15.32
C LEU A 144 1.43 -2.68 -15.40
N HIS A 145 2.29 -3.14 -16.32
CA HIS A 145 2.68 -4.54 -16.44
C HIS A 145 3.31 -5.08 -15.15
N SER A 146 4.20 -4.28 -14.54
CA SER A 146 4.82 -4.62 -13.25
C SER A 146 3.82 -4.70 -12.10
N HIS A 147 2.80 -3.83 -12.08
CA HIS A 147 1.70 -3.89 -11.11
C HIS A 147 0.93 -5.21 -11.22
N VAL A 148 0.56 -5.62 -12.44
CA VAL A 148 -0.26 -6.83 -12.68
C VAL A 148 0.54 -8.13 -12.46
N ASN A 149 1.86 -8.12 -12.69
CA ASN A 149 2.71 -9.27 -12.41
C ASN A 149 2.84 -9.62 -10.93
N TRP A 150 2.59 -8.66 -10.03
CA TRP A 150 2.63 -8.93 -8.60
C TRP A 150 1.37 -9.63 -8.10
N GLY A 151 0.19 -9.20 -8.54
CA GLY A 151 -1.09 -9.75 -8.07
C GLY A 151 -1.32 -11.23 -8.43
N SER A 152 -0.73 -11.72 -9.52
CA SER A 152 -0.90 -13.12 -9.97
C SER A 152 -0.02 -14.15 -9.24
N LEU A 153 0.81 -13.74 -8.28
CA LEU A 153 1.70 -14.65 -7.53
C LEU A 153 1.04 -15.27 -6.29
N CYS A 154 -0.17 -14.84 -5.92
CA CYS A 154 -0.85 -15.25 -4.71
C CYS A 154 -1.78 -16.47 -4.84
N ASP A 155 -2.02 -17.00 -6.06
CA ASP A 155 -3.06 -18.01 -6.26
C ASP A 155 -2.57 -19.48 -6.21
N GLU A 156 -1.26 -19.71 -6.31
CA GLU A 156 -0.72 -21.07 -6.18
C GLU A 156 -0.04 -21.25 -4.82
N GLY A 157 -0.77 -21.81 -3.87
CA GLY A 157 -0.30 -22.24 -2.54
C GLY A 157 0.80 -23.31 -2.54
N LYS A 158 1.54 -23.48 -3.63
CA LYS A 158 2.68 -24.40 -3.76
C LYS A 158 3.75 -23.73 -4.63
N ASN A 159 4.83 -23.30 -3.99
CA ASN A 159 6.05 -22.71 -4.57
C ASN A 159 5.98 -21.24 -4.99
N ILE A 160 5.97 -20.36 -3.98
CA ILE A 160 6.47 -18.99 -4.08
C ILE A 160 8.01 -19.04 -4.26
N ARG A 161 8.49 -19.48 -5.43
CA ARG A 161 9.91 -19.42 -5.81
C ARG A 161 10.09 -18.40 -6.93
N GLY A 162 10.86 -17.37 -6.61
CA GLY A 162 11.21 -16.26 -7.48
C GLY A 162 11.86 -16.72 -8.78
N LEU A 163 11.34 -16.20 -9.88
CA LEU A 163 12.06 -16.07 -11.15
C LEU A 163 11.44 -15.01 -12.08
N VAL A 164 10.19 -14.59 -11.83
CA VAL A 164 9.49 -13.60 -12.67
C VAL A 164 9.82 -12.14 -12.32
N GLU A 165 10.42 -11.89 -11.14
CA GLU A 165 10.86 -10.57 -10.67
C GLU A 165 11.95 -9.92 -11.55
N GLY A 166 12.78 -10.71 -12.23
CA GLY A 166 13.93 -10.21 -13.01
C GLY A 166 13.54 -9.58 -14.36
N ILE A 167 12.58 -10.18 -15.06
CA ILE A 167 12.28 -9.85 -16.46
C ILE A 167 11.40 -8.59 -16.55
N SER A 168 10.35 -8.48 -15.72
CA SER A 168 9.48 -7.29 -15.68
C SER A 168 10.22 -6.03 -15.17
N LYS A 169 11.20 -6.22 -14.28
CA LYS A 169 12.01 -5.13 -13.72
C LYS A 169 12.98 -4.55 -14.74
N MET A 170 13.60 -5.39 -15.57
CA MET A 170 14.55 -4.94 -16.60
C MET A 170 13.87 -4.08 -17.68
N GLN A 171 12.73 -4.53 -18.20
CA GLN A 171 11.97 -3.80 -19.21
C GLN A 171 11.47 -2.44 -18.70
N THR A 172 10.99 -2.37 -17.44
CA THR A 172 10.52 -1.11 -16.84
C THR A 172 11.67 -0.11 -16.65
N CYS A 173 12.86 -0.58 -16.25
CA CYS A 173 14.05 0.26 -16.16
C CYS A 173 14.50 0.78 -17.52
N GLU A 174 14.48 -0.06 -18.55
CA GLU A 174 14.83 0.35 -19.91
C GLU A 174 13.89 1.42 -20.45
N CYS A 175 12.58 1.22 -20.33
CA CYS A 175 11.58 2.20 -20.73
C CYS A 175 11.78 3.54 -20.00
N ALA A 176 11.97 3.48 -18.68
CA ALA A 176 12.23 4.69 -17.89
C ALA A 176 13.56 5.37 -18.27
N GLY A 177 14.62 4.61 -18.56
CA GLY A 177 15.89 5.14 -19.06
C GLY A 177 15.73 5.87 -20.40
N ASN A 178 14.99 5.28 -21.34
CA ASN A 178 14.68 5.89 -22.64
C ASN A 178 13.85 7.17 -22.49
N MET A 179 12.90 7.21 -21.55
CA MET A 179 12.11 8.40 -21.24
C MET A 179 12.98 9.53 -20.67
N LEU A 180 13.91 9.21 -19.75
CA LEU A 180 14.85 10.19 -19.20
C LEU A 180 15.80 10.74 -20.27
N ALA A 181 16.26 9.90 -21.19
CA ALA A 181 17.06 10.33 -22.34
C ALA A 181 16.29 11.28 -23.28
N GLY A 182 14.98 11.06 -23.44
CA GLY A 182 14.08 11.92 -24.21
C GLY A 182 13.84 13.32 -23.62
N GLY A 183 14.25 13.58 -22.38
CA GLY A 183 14.30 14.92 -21.79
C GLY A 183 12.97 15.48 -21.25
N ASP A 184 11.88 14.70 -21.28
CA ASP A 184 10.58 15.12 -20.75
C ASP A 184 10.50 14.95 -19.22
N ASN A 185 11.10 15.91 -18.51
CA ASN A 185 11.25 15.89 -17.05
C ASN A 185 9.91 15.83 -16.29
N TRP A 186 8.82 16.36 -16.87
CA TRP A 186 7.52 16.39 -16.18
C TRP A 186 6.83 15.04 -16.21
N TYR A 187 6.85 14.34 -17.35
CA TYR A 187 6.34 12.97 -17.42
C TYR A 187 7.24 12.02 -16.63
N ALA A 188 8.55 12.24 -16.63
CA ALA A 188 9.46 11.52 -15.75
C ALA A 188 9.07 11.70 -14.28
N TYR A 189 8.83 12.92 -13.81
CA TYR A 189 8.39 13.16 -12.42
C TYR A 189 7.07 12.42 -12.10
N ARG A 190 6.10 12.44 -13.03
CA ARG A 190 4.83 11.70 -12.87
C ARG A 190 5.03 10.19 -12.82
N ALA A 191 5.89 9.64 -13.66
CA ALA A 191 6.24 8.23 -13.67
C ALA A 191 6.97 7.81 -12.39
N GLY A 192 7.90 8.62 -11.88
CA GLY A 192 8.58 8.39 -10.61
C GLY A 192 7.62 8.36 -9.42
N ARG A 193 6.66 9.30 -9.39
CA ARG A 193 5.56 9.29 -8.40
C ARG A 193 4.71 8.02 -8.49
N TYR A 194 4.33 7.63 -9.71
CA TYR A 194 3.52 6.43 -9.94
C TYR A 194 4.29 5.16 -9.51
N ALA A 195 5.56 5.04 -9.90
CA ALA A 195 6.44 3.95 -9.48
C ALA A 195 6.55 3.84 -7.96
N ALA A 196 6.70 4.97 -7.24
CA ALA A 196 6.70 4.98 -5.77
C ALA A 196 5.34 4.58 -5.16
N CYS A 197 4.23 5.00 -5.77
CA CYS A 197 2.89 4.57 -5.33
C CYS A 197 2.67 3.07 -5.52
N GLU A 198 3.27 2.47 -6.55
CA GLU A 198 3.21 1.03 -6.80
C GLU A 198 4.32 0.22 -6.10
N GLY A 199 5.21 0.88 -5.36
CA GLY A 199 6.32 0.22 -4.66
C GLY A 199 7.46 -0.26 -5.57
N VAL A 200 7.53 0.23 -6.82
CA VAL A 200 8.63 -0.02 -7.77
C VAL A 200 9.82 0.91 -7.47
N TRP A 201 10.39 0.76 -6.27
CA TRP A 201 11.34 1.73 -5.70
C TRP A 201 12.61 1.93 -6.51
N TYR A 202 13.10 0.90 -7.19
CA TYR A 202 14.28 1.01 -8.03
C TYR A 202 14.08 2.02 -9.18
N VAL A 203 12.94 1.93 -9.87
CA VAL A 203 12.58 2.83 -10.98
C VAL A 203 12.31 4.23 -10.45
N ALA A 204 11.59 4.35 -9.33
CA ALA A 204 11.35 5.64 -8.69
C ALA A 204 12.65 6.35 -8.31
N ASN A 205 13.59 5.64 -7.66
CA ASN A 205 14.90 6.17 -7.29
C ASN A 205 15.71 6.62 -8.51
N MET A 206 15.79 5.79 -9.55
CA MET A 206 16.49 6.13 -10.80
C MET A 206 15.95 7.43 -11.42
N ILE A 207 14.62 7.57 -11.48
CA ILE A 207 13.97 8.76 -12.01
C ILE A 207 14.27 9.99 -11.14
N PHE A 208 14.08 9.91 -9.81
CA PHE A 208 14.28 11.06 -8.94
C PHE A 208 15.74 11.51 -8.88
N GLN A 209 16.70 10.58 -8.91
CA GLN A 209 18.13 10.89 -9.02
C GLN A 209 18.45 11.65 -10.31
N HIS A 210 17.86 11.26 -11.45
CA HIS A 210 18.06 11.99 -12.70
C HIS A 210 17.47 13.41 -12.63
N LEU A 211 16.25 13.53 -12.10
CA LEU A 211 15.55 14.82 -12.00
C LEU A 211 16.22 15.79 -11.03
N GLU A 212 16.84 15.28 -9.97
CA GLU A 212 17.63 16.06 -9.01
C GLU A 212 18.71 16.90 -9.71
N THR A 213 19.36 16.36 -10.74
CA THR A 213 20.42 17.06 -11.49
C THR A 213 19.90 18.07 -12.52
N ARG A 214 18.60 18.08 -12.80
CA ARG A 214 17.97 18.86 -13.89
C ARG A 214 17.17 20.06 -13.38
N VAL A 215 16.80 20.06 -12.10
CA VAL A 215 15.89 21.04 -11.51
C VAL A 215 16.60 22.34 -11.14
N GLN A 216 15.97 23.47 -11.47
CA GLN A 216 16.54 24.80 -11.24
C GLN A 216 15.97 25.52 -10.02
N SER A 217 14.74 25.20 -9.62
CA SER A 217 14.11 25.79 -8.43
C SER A 217 14.72 25.21 -7.16
N GLN A 218 15.12 26.05 -6.21
CA GLN A 218 15.68 25.63 -4.92
C GLN A 218 14.71 24.72 -4.16
N PHE A 219 13.42 25.08 -4.09
CA PHE A 219 12.41 24.26 -3.43
C PHE A 219 12.27 22.89 -4.11
N CYS A 220 12.11 22.88 -5.43
CA CYS A 220 11.97 21.63 -6.18
C CYS A 220 13.24 20.77 -6.11
N CYS A 221 14.42 21.39 -6.01
CA CYS A 221 15.69 20.71 -5.76
C CYS A 221 15.69 20.00 -4.41
N GLN A 222 15.34 20.69 -3.32
CA GLN A 222 15.25 20.07 -2.00
C GLN A 222 14.20 18.96 -1.96
N TRP A 223 13.05 19.17 -2.62
CA TRP A 223 11.99 18.18 -2.72
C TRP A 223 12.42 16.92 -3.50
N LEU A 224 13.15 17.08 -4.60
CA LEU A 224 13.67 15.96 -5.38
C LEU A 224 14.84 15.25 -4.68
N LYS A 225 15.71 15.98 -3.97
CA LYS A 225 16.74 15.41 -3.09
C LYS A 225 16.12 14.53 -2.01
N PHE A 226 15.09 15.05 -1.37
CA PHE A 226 14.30 14.31 -0.40
C PHE A 226 13.75 13.02 -1.01
N PHE A 227 13.12 13.08 -2.19
CA PHE A 227 12.59 11.87 -2.85
C PHE A 227 13.67 10.88 -3.30
N SER A 228 14.76 11.37 -3.86
CA SER A 228 15.93 10.60 -4.25
C SER A 228 16.45 9.81 -3.04
N HIS A 229 16.66 10.48 -1.91
CA HIS A 229 17.13 9.82 -0.69
C HIS A 229 16.08 8.86 -0.11
N MET A 230 14.80 9.27 -0.02
CA MET A 230 13.74 8.43 0.56
C MET A 230 13.53 7.15 -0.27
N THR A 231 13.47 7.26 -1.59
CA THR A 231 13.30 6.09 -2.47
C THR A 231 14.53 5.18 -2.46
N TYR A 232 15.73 5.72 -2.26
CA TYR A 232 16.93 4.92 -2.00
C TYR A 232 16.82 4.12 -0.70
N LEU A 233 16.39 4.75 0.39
CA LEU A 233 16.19 4.10 1.69
C LEU A 233 15.11 3.02 1.62
N GLU A 234 13.96 3.30 1.00
CA GLU A 234 12.86 2.33 0.84
C GLU A 234 13.28 1.13 -0.02
N LYS A 235 13.99 1.37 -1.13
CA LYS A 235 14.57 0.30 -1.96
C LYS A 235 15.49 -0.61 -1.13
N ASN A 236 16.34 -0.02 -0.29
CA ASN A 236 17.26 -0.79 0.55
C ASN A 236 16.52 -1.54 1.66
N ALA A 237 15.56 -0.91 2.33
CA ALA A 237 14.74 -1.56 3.36
C ALA A 237 14.06 -2.82 2.80
N GLN A 238 13.38 -2.70 1.65
CA GLN A 238 12.70 -3.84 1.04
C GLN A 238 13.68 -4.97 0.68
N MET A 239 14.82 -4.64 0.07
CA MET A 239 15.84 -5.62 -0.29
C MET A 239 16.36 -6.35 0.96
N LEU A 240 16.69 -5.61 2.02
CA LEU A 240 17.23 -6.16 3.26
C LEU A 240 16.21 -7.05 3.97
N LEU A 241 14.93 -6.65 4.01
CA LEU A 241 13.86 -7.47 4.61
C LEU A 241 13.64 -8.77 3.84
N GLN A 242 13.66 -8.73 2.50
CA GLN A 242 13.58 -9.93 1.68
C GLN A 242 14.78 -10.86 1.93
N GLN A 243 16.00 -10.32 1.92
CA GLN A 243 17.22 -11.08 2.18
C GLN A 243 17.25 -11.68 3.58
N ALA A 244 16.83 -10.93 4.61
CA ALA A 244 16.75 -11.41 5.99
C ALA A 244 15.74 -12.57 6.14
N CYS A 245 14.58 -12.46 5.48
CA CYS A 245 13.58 -13.53 5.47
C CYS A 245 14.08 -14.80 4.75
N HIS A 246 14.87 -14.65 3.68
CA HIS A 246 15.50 -15.78 2.98
C HIS A 246 16.64 -16.40 3.78
N ALA A 247 17.53 -15.59 4.36
CA ALA A 247 18.74 -16.03 5.05
C ALA A 247 18.45 -17.03 6.17
N GLY A 248 17.59 -16.68 7.13
CA GLY A 248 17.32 -17.63 8.22
C GLY A 248 16.44 -18.84 7.83
N SER A 249 15.98 -18.96 6.58
CA SER A 249 15.22 -20.16 6.14
C SER A 249 16.14 -21.35 5.84
N GLN A 250 17.45 -21.11 5.79
CA GLN A 250 18.50 -22.11 5.57
C GLN A 250 19.29 -22.32 6.86
N ASP A 251 19.40 -23.58 7.32
CA ASP A 251 20.07 -24.00 8.56
C ASP A 251 21.62 -24.04 8.45
N ASN A 252 22.24 -23.03 7.81
CA ASN A 252 23.71 -22.98 7.63
C ASN A 252 24.36 -21.86 8.45
N ASP A 253 25.37 -22.19 9.26
CA ASP A 253 26.03 -21.26 10.19
C ASP A 253 26.67 -20.02 9.53
N HIS A 254 27.17 -20.15 8.29
CA HIS A 254 27.70 -19.01 7.53
C HIS A 254 26.66 -17.94 7.18
N ILE A 255 25.37 -18.30 7.15
CA ILE A 255 24.26 -17.40 6.80
C ILE A 255 23.81 -16.60 8.04
N ASN A 256 24.16 -17.06 9.24
CA ASN A 256 23.73 -16.44 10.50
C ASN A 256 24.43 -15.10 10.75
N ALA A 257 25.72 -15.00 10.42
CA ALA A 257 26.44 -13.73 10.44
C ALA A 257 25.86 -12.70 9.43
N GLN A 258 25.27 -13.19 8.34
CA GLN A 258 24.65 -12.32 7.32
C GLN A 258 23.32 -11.73 7.82
N LEU A 259 22.52 -12.48 8.59
CA LEU A 259 21.25 -11.98 9.14
C LEU A 259 21.45 -10.83 10.13
N GLY A 260 22.41 -10.95 11.04
CA GLY A 260 22.78 -9.86 11.95
C GLY A 260 23.21 -8.60 11.20
N GLY A 261 24.01 -8.74 10.15
CA GLY A 261 24.41 -7.62 9.30
C GLY A 261 23.26 -7.00 8.48
N TYR A 262 22.26 -7.78 8.08
CA TYR A 262 21.05 -7.22 7.43
C TYR A 262 20.20 -6.42 8.41
N ILE A 263 20.06 -6.91 9.65
CA ILE A 263 19.33 -6.22 10.72
C ILE A 263 20.02 -4.90 11.06
N GLU A 264 21.35 -4.88 11.21
CA GLU A 264 22.12 -3.66 11.47
C GLU A 264 21.90 -2.61 10.37
N LYS A 265 22.00 -3.02 9.09
CA LYS A 265 21.70 -2.13 7.95
C LYS A 265 20.26 -1.63 7.91
N LEU A 266 19.29 -2.39 8.46
CA LEU A 266 17.92 -1.90 8.60
C LEU A 266 17.81 -0.78 9.64
N PHE A 267 18.59 -0.83 10.73
CA PHE A 267 18.68 0.29 11.67
C PHE A 267 19.30 1.52 11.03
N GLU A 268 20.37 1.37 10.22
CA GLU A 268 20.95 2.48 9.46
C GLU A 268 19.92 3.15 8.53
N VAL A 269 19.03 2.35 7.91
CA VAL A 269 17.94 2.89 7.09
C VAL A 269 16.93 3.67 7.94
N CYS A 270 16.61 3.20 9.15
CA CYS A 270 15.71 3.90 10.07
C CYS A 270 16.32 5.23 10.56
N ASP A 271 17.62 5.24 10.85
CA ASP A 271 18.36 6.45 11.19
C ASP A 271 18.34 7.46 10.02
N GLY A 272 18.53 6.98 8.79
CA GLY A 272 18.37 7.80 7.58
C GLY A 272 16.97 8.43 7.50
N LEU A 273 15.91 7.66 7.75
CA LEU A 273 14.52 8.17 7.75
C LEU A 273 14.29 9.22 8.84
N SER A 274 14.91 9.07 10.02
CA SER A 274 14.77 10.01 11.14
C SER A 274 15.34 11.40 10.83
N SER A 275 16.32 11.47 9.93
CA SER A 275 16.97 12.72 9.56
C SER A 275 16.06 13.67 8.75
N PHE A 276 14.92 13.16 8.24
CA PHE A 276 14.03 13.93 7.39
C PHE A 276 13.26 15.03 8.12
N ASP A 277 13.13 14.98 9.44
CA ASP A 277 12.48 16.06 10.19
C ASP A 277 13.16 17.41 9.93
N ASN A 278 14.50 17.42 9.93
CA ASN A 278 15.29 18.62 9.62
C ASN A 278 15.06 19.11 8.18
N VAL A 279 14.88 18.17 7.23
CA VAL A 279 14.62 18.49 5.82
C VAL A 279 13.24 19.13 5.68
N PHE A 280 12.23 18.61 6.36
CA PHE A 280 10.89 19.22 6.35
C PHE A 280 10.84 20.55 7.09
N GLU A 281 11.57 20.74 8.20
CA GLU A 281 11.66 22.05 8.85
C GLU A 281 12.25 23.10 7.91
N ALA A 282 13.34 22.77 7.20
CA ALA A 282 13.94 23.67 6.22
C ALA A 282 12.98 24.01 5.05
N MET A 283 12.17 23.06 4.59
CA MET A 283 11.18 23.28 3.52
C MET A 283 9.89 23.99 3.99
N SER A 284 9.48 23.79 5.25
CA SER A 284 8.20 24.32 5.80
C SER A 284 8.19 25.84 5.95
N ILE A 285 9.36 26.49 6.00
CA ILE A 285 9.50 27.95 6.10
C ILE A 285 8.94 28.66 4.84
N GLN A 286 8.87 27.96 3.70
CA GLN A 286 8.49 28.54 2.40
C GLN A 286 7.07 28.17 1.93
N THR A 287 6.54 27.03 2.37
CA THR A 287 5.22 26.50 1.98
C THR A 287 4.59 25.77 3.15
N GLN A 288 3.26 25.87 3.30
CA GLN A 288 2.48 25.24 4.38
C GLN A 288 2.93 23.83 4.78
N ALA A 289 2.74 23.50 6.06
CA ALA A 289 3.41 22.39 6.73
C ALA A 289 3.08 20.98 6.17
N PHE A 290 4.15 20.20 5.97
CA PHE A 290 4.21 18.80 5.50
C PHE A 290 3.73 17.79 6.55
N HIS A 291 2.57 18.04 7.17
CA HIS A 291 2.08 17.23 8.29
C HIS A 291 1.91 15.76 7.93
N PHE A 292 1.25 15.48 6.81
CA PHE A 292 1.02 14.10 6.38
C PHE A 292 2.32 13.37 6.10
N GLN A 293 3.27 14.02 5.41
CA GLN A 293 4.55 13.42 5.06
C GLN A 293 5.36 13.09 6.31
N LYS A 294 5.42 14.02 7.28
CA LYS A 294 6.07 13.80 8.58
C LYS A 294 5.42 12.63 9.34
N TRP A 295 4.11 12.65 9.48
CA TRP A 295 3.38 11.61 10.22
C TRP A 295 3.51 10.23 9.56
N PHE A 296 3.40 10.17 8.23
CA PHE A 296 3.54 8.94 7.48
C PHE A 296 4.96 8.38 7.59
N LEU A 297 6.01 9.20 7.49
CA LEU A 297 7.40 8.73 7.60
C LEU A 297 7.76 8.27 9.01
N ALA A 298 7.27 8.99 10.04
CA ALA A 298 7.44 8.56 11.42
C ALA A 298 6.79 7.19 11.64
N LEU A 299 5.56 7.00 11.16
CA LEU A 299 4.86 5.72 11.19
C LEU A 299 5.65 4.63 10.43
N ARG A 300 6.13 4.95 9.22
CA ARG A 300 6.92 4.06 8.37
C ARG A 300 8.17 3.56 9.06
N MET A 301 8.91 4.46 9.70
CA MET A 301 10.10 4.15 10.48
C MET A 301 9.76 3.21 11.65
N LYS A 302 8.73 3.53 12.44
CA LYS A 302 8.31 2.66 13.56
C LYS A 302 7.97 1.25 13.08
N VAL A 303 7.29 1.10 11.94
CA VAL A 303 7.00 -0.21 11.35
C VAL A 303 8.30 -0.95 10.99
N LEU A 304 9.27 -0.29 10.35
CA LEU A 304 10.55 -0.91 10.00
C LEU A 304 11.35 -1.34 11.24
N LEU A 305 11.34 -0.53 12.30
CA LEU A 305 11.98 -0.87 13.59
C LEU A 305 11.34 -2.11 14.21
N VAL A 306 10.01 -2.18 14.26
CA VAL A 306 9.31 -3.34 14.79
C VAL A 306 9.56 -4.59 13.92
N LEU A 307 9.66 -4.45 12.60
CA LEU A 307 10.03 -5.56 11.73
C LEU A 307 11.46 -6.06 11.99
N ALA A 308 12.41 -5.15 12.24
CA ALA A 308 13.77 -5.51 12.63
C ALA A 308 13.78 -6.25 13.99
N ASP A 309 12.98 -5.79 14.96
CA ASP A 309 12.79 -6.45 16.25
C ASP A 309 12.19 -7.85 16.10
N ILE A 310 11.20 -8.05 15.22
CA ILE A 310 10.65 -9.37 14.90
C ILE A 310 11.73 -10.27 14.29
N LEU A 311 12.55 -9.76 13.37
CA LEU A 311 13.64 -10.56 12.79
C LEU A 311 14.68 -10.95 13.83
N LYS A 312 15.04 -10.05 14.76
CA LYS A 312 15.91 -10.36 15.91
C LYS A 312 15.31 -11.44 16.79
N LEU A 313 14.02 -11.35 17.10
CA LEU A 313 13.29 -12.35 17.88
C LEU A 313 13.35 -13.73 17.20
N LEU A 314 13.05 -13.78 15.91
CA LEU A 314 13.10 -15.02 15.12
C LEU A 314 14.51 -15.64 15.11
N ASP A 315 15.58 -14.82 15.09
CA ASP A 315 16.96 -15.32 15.11
C ASP A 315 17.44 -15.75 16.50
N SER A 316 17.18 -14.94 17.54
CA SER A 316 17.52 -15.25 18.93
C SER A 316 16.92 -16.59 19.37
N ILE A 317 15.67 -16.83 18.97
CA ILE A 317 14.95 -18.06 19.25
C ILE A 317 15.58 -19.26 18.54
N ARG A 318 16.06 -19.10 17.31
CA ARG A 318 16.76 -20.17 16.60
C ARG A 318 18.07 -20.54 17.31
N GLN A 319 18.82 -19.55 17.80
CA GLN A 319 20.09 -19.76 18.49
C GLN A 319 19.91 -20.40 19.88
N SER A 320 18.83 -20.08 20.61
CA SER A 320 18.56 -20.67 21.93
C SER A 320 18.24 -22.16 21.87
N VAL A 321 17.57 -22.62 20.81
CA VAL A 321 17.22 -24.04 20.60
C VAL A 321 18.45 -24.91 20.25
N VAL A 322 19.54 -24.29 19.77
CA VAL A 322 20.79 -25.01 19.41
C VAL A 322 21.73 -25.17 20.61
N ASN A 323 21.70 -24.25 21.57
CA ASN A 323 22.66 -24.16 22.68
C ASN A 323 22.07 -24.62 24.03
N ASP A 324 21.41 -25.79 24.03
CA ASP A 324 20.66 -26.35 25.17
C ASP A 324 21.55 -26.93 26.30
N ALA A 325 22.62 -26.21 26.65
CA ALA A 325 23.63 -26.67 27.63
C ALA A 325 23.49 -26.04 29.03
N ASN A 326 22.68 -24.99 29.21
CA ASN A 326 22.79 -24.10 30.37
C ASN A 326 21.50 -23.89 31.20
N GLY A 327 20.65 -24.91 31.33
CA GLY A 327 19.73 -25.13 32.48
C GLY A 327 18.70 -24.05 32.90
N GLY A 328 18.69 -22.86 32.30
CA GLY A 328 17.65 -21.84 32.47
C GLY A 328 16.57 -22.01 31.42
N ASN A 329 15.30 -21.73 31.75
CA ASN A 329 14.19 -21.83 30.81
C ASN A 329 14.25 -20.64 29.81
N PRO A 330 14.75 -20.82 28.57
CA PRO A 330 15.01 -19.71 27.65
C PRO A 330 13.74 -19.01 27.16
N PHE A 331 12.57 -19.62 27.40
CA PHE A 331 11.28 -19.19 26.87
C PHE A 331 10.66 -18.01 27.63
N VAL A 332 11.01 -17.77 28.90
CA VAL A 332 10.36 -16.72 29.71
C VAL A 332 10.68 -15.31 29.19
N GLN A 333 11.95 -15.02 28.89
CA GLN A 333 12.35 -13.73 28.31
C GLN A 333 11.75 -13.52 26.91
N GLN A 334 11.55 -14.61 26.17
CA GLN A 334 10.96 -14.57 24.82
C GLN A 334 9.46 -14.27 24.87
N ILE A 335 8.74 -14.79 25.87
CA ILE A 335 7.31 -14.52 26.12
C ILE A 335 7.07 -13.03 26.37
N GLU A 336 7.90 -12.39 27.19
CA GLU A 336 7.80 -10.96 27.50
C GLU A 336 8.06 -10.11 26.25
N TYR A 337 9.12 -10.43 25.51
CA TYR A 337 9.46 -9.74 24.26
C TYR A 337 8.37 -9.89 23.18
N MET A 338 7.76 -11.07 23.05
CA MET A 338 6.63 -11.31 22.15
C MET A 338 5.41 -10.47 22.52
N ASN A 339 5.10 -10.35 23.81
CA ASN A 339 4.00 -9.50 24.28
C ASN A 339 4.25 -8.02 23.98
N GLU A 340 5.46 -7.53 24.24
CA GLU A 340 5.83 -6.15 23.94
C GLU A 340 5.73 -5.87 22.43
N THR A 341 6.26 -6.78 21.61
CA THR A 341 6.23 -6.66 20.14
C THR A 341 4.80 -6.67 19.59
N SER A 342 3.95 -7.57 20.09
CA SER A 342 2.52 -7.59 19.73
C SER A 342 1.79 -6.30 20.12
N SER A 343 2.13 -5.72 21.28
CA SER A 343 1.53 -4.47 21.75
C SER A 343 1.96 -3.29 20.89
N LYS A 344 3.24 -3.21 20.54
CA LYS A 344 3.79 -2.23 19.58
C LYS A 344 3.05 -2.28 18.25
N LEU A 345 2.79 -3.47 17.71
CA LEU A 345 2.05 -3.65 16.45
C LEU A 345 0.59 -3.20 16.54
N THR A 346 -0.07 -3.47 17.67
CA THR A 346 -1.44 -3.04 17.91
C THR A 346 -1.52 -1.51 17.95
N MET A 347 -0.61 -0.85 18.68
CA MET A 347 -0.51 0.61 18.70
C MET A 347 -0.23 1.20 17.31
N LEU A 348 0.62 0.54 16.50
CA LEU A 348 0.89 0.98 15.13
C LEU A 348 -0.35 0.89 14.23
N ALA A 349 -1.16 -0.16 14.37
CA ALA A 349 -2.43 -0.27 13.65
C ALA A 349 -3.38 0.88 14.03
N GLU A 350 -3.46 1.22 15.32
CA GLU A 350 -4.27 2.35 15.80
C GLU A 350 -3.75 3.71 15.29
N GLU A 351 -2.44 3.92 15.26
CA GLU A 351 -1.82 5.12 14.69
C GLU A 351 -2.13 5.24 13.18
N CYS A 352 -2.11 4.13 12.42
CA CYS A 352 -2.51 4.12 11.01
C CYS A 352 -3.98 4.57 10.82
N ASP A 353 -4.89 4.02 11.64
CA ASP A 353 -6.31 4.41 11.65
C ASP A 353 -6.48 5.89 12.03
N LEU A 354 -5.68 6.39 12.98
CA LEU A 354 -5.70 7.78 13.39
C LEU A 354 -5.26 8.72 12.26
N ILE A 355 -4.17 8.41 11.55
CA ILE A 355 -3.74 9.18 10.38
C ILE A 355 -4.85 9.18 9.33
N THR A 356 -5.40 8.01 9.01
CA THR A 356 -6.45 7.87 7.99
C THR A 356 -7.69 8.70 8.32
N SER A 357 -8.10 8.72 9.60
CA SER A 357 -9.24 9.52 10.06
C SER A 357 -8.95 11.02 10.20
N SER A 358 -7.70 11.41 10.45
CA SER A 358 -7.28 12.82 10.59
C SER A 358 -7.22 13.55 9.24
N PHE A 359 -6.85 12.85 8.17
CA PHE A 359 -6.77 13.40 6.82
C PHE A 359 -8.03 13.07 6.01
N ILE A 360 -9.11 13.81 6.28
CA ILE A 360 -10.46 13.56 5.76
C ILE A 360 -10.53 13.56 4.22
N ASP A 361 -9.66 14.31 3.57
CA ASP A 361 -9.60 14.46 2.12
C ASP A 361 -8.61 13.50 1.43
N MET A 362 -8.19 12.47 2.16
CA MET A 362 -7.41 11.37 1.59
C MET A 362 -8.22 10.62 0.54
N ASP A 363 -7.60 10.40 -0.63
CA ASP A 363 -8.22 9.66 -1.73
C ASP A 363 -8.31 8.16 -1.40
N SER A 364 -9.24 7.45 -2.04
CA SER A 364 -9.50 6.03 -1.75
C SER A 364 -8.26 5.14 -1.93
N LYS A 365 -7.41 5.40 -2.93
CA LYS A 365 -6.17 4.62 -3.12
C LYS A 365 -5.20 4.84 -1.98
N SER A 366 -5.04 6.08 -1.53
CA SER A 366 -4.21 6.40 -0.36
C SER A 366 -4.74 5.76 0.92
N VAL A 367 -6.08 5.77 1.11
CA VAL A 367 -6.73 5.03 2.21
C VAL A 367 -6.44 3.53 2.10
N LYS A 368 -6.50 2.93 0.90
CA LYS A 368 -6.17 1.52 0.65
C LYS A 368 -4.76 1.16 1.13
N VAL A 369 -3.78 2.03 0.86
CA VAL A 369 -2.40 1.85 1.31
C VAL A 369 -2.30 1.93 2.84
N MET A 370 -2.98 2.90 3.46
CA MET A 370 -2.99 3.02 4.93
C MET A 370 -3.67 1.82 5.59
N SER A 371 -4.84 1.40 5.11
CA SER A 371 -5.56 0.22 5.62
C SER A 371 -4.77 -1.07 5.42
N SER A 372 -4.05 -1.19 4.30
CA SER A 372 -3.12 -2.29 4.04
C SER A 372 -2.02 -2.36 5.11
N LEU A 373 -1.46 -1.22 5.51
CA LEU A 373 -0.48 -1.15 6.59
C LEU A 373 -1.10 -1.49 7.95
N THR A 374 -2.29 -0.97 8.26
CA THR A 374 -3.06 -1.29 9.47
C THR A 374 -3.25 -2.81 9.60
N VAL A 375 -3.77 -3.46 8.56
CA VAL A 375 -4.03 -4.90 8.54
C VAL A 375 -2.74 -5.70 8.68
N SER A 376 -1.66 -5.28 8.01
CA SER A 376 -0.36 -5.95 8.12
C SER A 376 0.15 -5.95 9.57
N CYS A 377 0.04 -4.81 10.27
CA CYS A 377 0.39 -4.69 11.68
C CYS A 377 -0.52 -5.56 12.56
N ALA A 378 -1.85 -5.52 12.34
CA ALA A 378 -2.82 -6.32 13.10
C ALA A 378 -2.59 -7.83 12.93
N VAL A 379 -2.32 -8.30 11.71
CA VAL A 379 -2.01 -9.71 11.41
C VAL A 379 -0.73 -10.14 12.10
N LEU A 380 0.35 -9.36 12.01
CA LEU A 380 1.60 -9.67 12.71
C LEU A 380 1.40 -9.68 14.23
N GLY A 381 0.67 -8.70 14.78
CA GLY A 381 0.35 -8.64 16.21
C GLY A 381 -0.39 -9.90 16.65
N PHE A 382 -1.42 -10.28 15.90
CA PHE A 382 -2.17 -11.52 16.10
C PHE A 382 -1.28 -12.75 16.07
N CYS A 383 -0.43 -12.91 15.05
CA CYS A 383 0.41 -14.09 14.90
C CYS A 383 1.44 -14.23 16.03
N ILE A 384 2.05 -13.11 16.45
CA ILE A 384 3.00 -13.09 17.56
C ILE A 384 2.29 -13.39 18.87
N LYS A 385 1.13 -12.75 19.13
CA LYS A 385 0.35 -13.01 20.34
C LYS A 385 -0.12 -14.45 20.41
N TYR A 386 -0.60 -15.00 19.29
CA TYR A 386 -1.04 -16.39 19.21
C TYR A 386 0.12 -17.36 19.42
N THR A 387 1.25 -17.10 18.79
CA THR A 387 2.47 -17.90 19.03
C THR A 387 2.80 -17.89 20.51
N ASN A 388 2.80 -16.73 21.14
CA ASN A 388 3.05 -16.58 22.57
C ASN A 388 2.06 -17.37 23.44
N LEU A 389 0.77 -17.35 23.12
CA LEU A 389 -0.27 -18.14 23.81
C LEU A 389 0.08 -19.63 23.80
N MET A 390 0.49 -20.14 22.64
CA MET A 390 0.82 -21.55 22.48
C MET A 390 2.04 -21.91 23.34
N VAL A 391 3.06 -21.05 23.36
CA VAL A 391 4.26 -21.26 24.20
C VAL A 391 3.93 -21.20 25.69
N ASP A 392 3.20 -20.17 26.12
CA ASP A 392 2.84 -19.99 27.52
C ASP A 392 1.95 -21.14 28.02
N SER A 393 1.00 -21.62 27.21
CA SER A 393 0.17 -22.79 27.55
C SER A 393 0.95 -24.09 27.74
N LEU A 394 2.15 -24.19 27.17
CA LEU A 394 3.03 -25.36 27.29
C LEU A 394 3.99 -25.24 28.48
N VAL A 395 4.32 -24.01 28.90
CA VAL A 395 5.25 -23.72 30.02
C VAL A 395 4.51 -23.54 31.36
N SER A 396 3.31 -22.96 31.33
CA SER A 396 2.49 -22.58 32.49
C SER A 396 1.33 -23.56 32.72
N LYS A 397 1.06 -23.89 33.99
CA LYS A 397 -0.10 -24.72 34.38
C LYS A 397 -1.44 -23.95 34.36
N ASN A 398 -1.41 -22.61 34.37
CA ASN A 398 -2.60 -21.73 34.35
C ASN A 398 -2.39 -20.55 33.39
N PRO A 399 -2.50 -20.77 32.06
CA PRO A 399 -2.24 -19.74 31.04
C PRO A 399 -3.34 -18.66 30.91
N MET A 400 -4.52 -18.84 31.53
CA MET A 400 -5.71 -18.04 31.16
C MET A 400 -5.96 -16.75 31.96
N GLU A 401 -5.44 -16.59 33.19
CA GLU A 401 -5.91 -15.51 34.08
C GLU A 401 -5.47 -14.08 33.66
N ASN A 402 -4.32 -13.92 33.00
CA ASN A 402 -3.82 -12.61 32.52
C ASN A 402 -3.84 -12.47 30.98
N PHE A 403 -4.19 -13.54 30.26
CA PHE A 403 -4.08 -13.57 28.79
C PHE A 403 -5.37 -13.10 28.10
N GLY A 404 -6.53 -13.31 28.73
CA GLY A 404 -7.85 -13.06 28.14
C GLY A 404 -8.03 -11.63 27.60
N ASP A 405 -7.64 -10.62 28.37
CA ASP A 405 -7.84 -9.21 27.99
C ASP A 405 -6.97 -8.81 26.80
N SER A 406 -5.66 -9.09 26.86
CA SER A 406 -4.74 -8.74 25.76
C SER A 406 -4.99 -9.56 24.48
N TRP A 407 -5.38 -10.82 24.61
CA TRP A 407 -5.82 -11.65 23.47
C TRP A 407 -7.07 -11.10 22.81
N SER A 408 -8.06 -10.71 23.61
CA SER A 408 -9.30 -10.14 23.10
C SER A 408 -9.05 -8.90 22.25
N ILE A 409 -8.18 -7.99 22.71
CA ILE A 409 -7.83 -6.76 22.00
C ILE A 409 -7.27 -7.09 20.61
N VAL A 410 -6.29 -7.99 20.52
CA VAL A 410 -5.60 -8.28 19.26
C VAL A 410 -6.53 -8.99 18.26
N VAL A 411 -7.36 -9.93 18.72
CA VAL A 411 -8.34 -10.58 17.85
C VAL A 411 -9.44 -9.61 17.42
N HIS A 412 -9.92 -8.77 18.33
CA HIS A 412 -10.92 -7.75 18.00
C HIS A 412 -10.41 -6.74 17.00
N ASP A 413 -9.16 -6.28 17.14
CA ASP A 413 -8.57 -5.33 16.19
C ASP A 413 -8.50 -5.95 14.79
N LEU A 414 -8.01 -7.19 14.66
CA LEU A 414 -7.98 -7.87 13.37
C LEU A 414 -9.39 -8.14 12.81
N ALA A 415 -10.32 -8.61 13.63
CA ALA A 415 -11.70 -8.88 13.21
C ALA A 415 -12.42 -7.60 12.76
N LYS A 416 -12.18 -6.47 13.44
CA LYS A 416 -12.69 -5.15 13.07
C LYS A 416 -12.23 -4.75 11.67
N GLN A 417 -10.96 -5.01 11.31
CA GLN A 417 -10.47 -4.71 9.97
C GLN A 417 -11.10 -5.61 8.89
N LEU A 418 -11.42 -6.86 9.22
CA LEU A 418 -11.92 -7.87 8.25
C LEU A 418 -13.44 -7.90 8.09
N CYS A 419 -14.21 -7.37 9.04
CA CYS A 419 -15.64 -7.66 9.20
C CYS A 419 -16.54 -7.42 7.97
N TYR A 420 -16.14 -6.56 7.02
CA TYR A 420 -16.90 -6.29 5.79
C TYR A 420 -16.27 -6.89 4.52
N ARG A 421 -15.06 -7.44 4.61
CA ARG A 421 -14.31 -7.99 3.46
C ARG A 421 -14.18 -9.50 3.48
N ASP A 422 -14.03 -10.07 4.67
CA ASP A 422 -13.98 -11.52 4.84
C ASP A 422 -14.74 -11.92 6.09
N SER A 423 -16.02 -12.21 5.88
CA SER A 423 -16.91 -12.67 6.94
C SER A 423 -16.54 -14.06 7.48
N ASP A 424 -15.86 -14.89 6.68
CA ASP A 424 -15.51 -16.25 7.06
C ASP A 424 -14.29 -16.26 7.97
N THR A 425 -13.24 -15.54 7.60
CA THR A 425 -12.05 -15.35 8.45
C THR A 425 -12.42 -14.62 9.74
N CYS A 426 -13.29 -13.60 9.66
CA CYS A 426 -13.83 -12.95 10.85
C CYS A 426 -14.57 -13.95 11.77
N ARG A 427 -15.43 -14.82 11.22
CA ARG A 427 -16.14 -15.84 12.01
C ARG A 427 -15.19 -16.82 12.69
N ARG A 428 -14.11 -17.22 12.01
CA ARG A 428 -13.07 -18.09 12.58
C ARG A 428 -12.34 -17.42 13.74
N LEU A 429 -11.94 -16.16 13.59
CA LEU A 429 -11.34 -15.35 14.67
C LEU A 429 -12.27 -15.24 15.88
N MET A 430 -13.56 -14.97 15.65
CA MET A 430 -14.56 -14.88 16.71
C MET A 430 -14.79 -16.24 17.40
N SER A 431 -14.73 -17.36 16.68
CA SER A 431 -14.77 -18.70 17.29
C SER A 431 -13.59 -18.91 18.24
N MET A 432 -12.38 -18.51 17.83
CA MET A 432 -11.19 -18.61 18.67
C MET A 432 -11.38 -17.85 19.99
N LEU A 433 -11.96 -16.64 19.96
CA LEU A 433 -12.24 -15.88 21.20
C LEU A 433 -13.18 -16.61 22.16
N LYS A 434 -14.28 -17.18 21.65
CA LYS A 434 -15.25 -17.91 22.48
C LYS A 434 -14.63 -19.12 23.17
N GLU A 435 -13.73 -19.80 22.46
CA GLU A 435 -13.04 -20.98 22.97
C GLU A 435 -12.04 -20.66 24.09
N PHE A 436 -11.53 -19.43 24.15
CA PHE A 436 -10.71 -18.91 25.26
C PHE A 436 -11.54 -18.19 26.34
N GLY A 437 -12.83 -18.53 26.49
CA GLY A 437 -13.65 -18.09 27.62
C GLY A 437 -13.89 -16.58 27.72
N VAL A 438 -13.56 -15.80 26.67
CA VAL A 438 -13.82 -14.36 26.63
C VAL A 438 -15.31 -14.13 26.37
N CYS A 439 -15.99 -13.52 27.34
CA CYS A 439 -17.44 -13.34 27.34
C CYS A 439 -17.91 -12.42 26.20
N GLU A 440 -19.01 -12.78 25.53
CA GLU A 440 -19.64 -11.98 24.47
C GLU A 440 -20.04 -10.56 24.91
N SER A 441 -20.13 -10.28 26.22
CA SER A 441 -20.44 -8.95 26.73
C SER A 441 -19.34 -7.90 26.45
N SER A 442 -18.10 -8.31 26.14
CA SER A 442 -17.05 -7.39 25.67
C SER A 442 -17.23 -6.97 24.20
N LEU A 443 -18.09 -7.66 23.43
CA LEU A 443 -18.40 -7.35 22.03
C LEU A 443 -19.19 -6.05 21.86
N HIS A 444 -19.79 -5.53 22.93
CA HIS A 444 -20.50 -4.26 22.93
C HIS A 444 -19.58 -3.03 22.83
N PHE A 445 -18.26 -3.21 22.98
CA PHE A 445 -17.24 -2.19 22.83
C PHE A 445 -16.57 -2.17 21.45
N LEU A 446 -17.07 -2.92 20.45
CA LEU A 446 -16.80 -2.57 19.07
C LEU A 446 -17.16 -1.10 18.93
N PRO A 447 -16.20 -0.18 18.75
CA PRO A 447 -16.53 1.22 18.71
C PRO A 447 -17.48 1.40 17.53
N ARG A 448 -18.77 1.62 17.84
CA ARG A 448 -19.76 2.15 16.88
C ARG A 448 -19.31 3.49 16.28
N PHE A 449 -18.19 4.02 16.76
CA PHE A 449 -17.40 5.04 16.14
C PHE A 449 -16.21 4.42 15.39
N ARG A 450 -16.30 4.41 14.07
CA ARG A 450 -15.40 5.21 13.22
C ARG A 450 -15.87 5.03 11.78
N PHE A 451 -16.24 6.16 11.18
CA PHE A 451 -16.34 6.32 9.74
C PHE A 451 -14.94 6.16 9.11
N SER A 452 -14.41 4.95 9.10
CA SER A 452 -13.44 4.58 8.07
C SER A 452 -14.29 4.26 6.84
N LYS A 453 -13.80 4.57 5.63
CA LYS A 453 -14.34 3.98 4.41
C LYS A 453 -13.97 2.50 4.46
N VAL A 454 -14.74 1.73 5.25
CA VAL A 454 -14.41 0.38 5.68
C VAL A 454 -14.50 -0.54 4.48
N GLY A 455 -13.39 -1.20 4.14
CA GLY A 455 -13.32 -2.18 3.07
C GLY A 455 -12.22 -1.95 2.03
N CYS A 456 -11.32 -0.97 2.15
CA CYS A 456 -10.26 -0.80 1.15
C CYS A 456 -8.99 -1.58 1.55
N ILE A 457 -9.04 -2.93 1.50
CA ILE A 457 -7.86 -3.80 1.76
C ILE A 457 -7.38 -4.36 0.43
N SER A 458 -6.06 -4.42 0.23
CA SER A 458 -5.47 -5.09 -0.96
C SER A 458 -5.75 -6.60 -0.93
N GLY A 459 -6.05 -7.19 -2.09
CA GLY A 459 -6.29 -8.64 -2.23
C GLY A 459 -5.13 -9.47 -1.69
N ASP A 460 -3.89 -9.09 -1.99
CA ASP A 460 -2.67 -9.78 -1.52
C ASP A 460 -2.59 -9.84 0.01
N ILE A 461 -2.91 -8.74 0.70
CA ILE A 461 -2.84 -8.67 2.16
C ILE A 461 -3.98 -9.47 2.78
N LEU A 462 -5.16 -9.46 2.16
CA LEU A 462 -6.27 -10.30 2.60
C LEU A 462 -5.93 -11.78 2.45
N ALA A 463 -5.30 -12.18 1.34
CA ALA A 463 -4.84 -13.55 1.12
C ALA A 463 -3.82 -13.97 2.20
N VAL A 464 -2.83 -13.13 2.50
CA VAL A 464 -1.86 -13.39 3.57
C VAL A 464 -2.54 -13.44 4.94
N CYS A 465 -3.52 -12.58 5.20
CA CYS A 465 -4.31 -12.61 6.43
C CYS A 465 -5.04 -13.95 6.60
N ASN A 466 -5.74 -14.40 5.56
CA ASN A 466 -6.49 -15.65 5.56
C ASN A 466 -5.57 -16.85 5.76
N TYR A 467 -4.47 -16.89 5.02
CA TYR A 467 -3.40 -17.87 5.20
C TYR A 467 -2.87 -17.87 6.64
N SER A 468 -2.63 -16.70 7.22
CA SER A 468 -2.09 -16.58 8.58
C SER A 468 -3.06 -17.13 9.64
N VAL A 469 -4.35 -16.79 9.54
CA VAL A 469 -5.36 -17.29 10.47
C VAL A 469 -5.52 -18.81 10.33
N GLU A 470 -5.56 -19.33 9.10
CA GLU A 470 -5.65 -20.77 8.83
C GLU A 470 -4.44 -21.54 9.38
N GLU A 471 -3.21 -21.05 9.13
CA GLU A 471 -1.98 -21.67 9.63
C GLU A 471 -1.95 -21.76 11.16
N MET A 472 -2.43 -20.71 11.84
CA MET A 472 -2.51 -20.67 13.30
C MET A 472 -3.57 -21.64 13.84
N ILE A 473 -4.72 -21.78 13.17
CA ILE A 473 -5.74 -22.78 13.53
C ILE A 473 -5.19 -24.20 13.34
N GLN A 474 -4.47 -24.47 12.24
CA GLN A 474 -3.90 -25.78 11.97
C GLN A 474 -2.80 -26.19 12.96
N LEU A 475 -1.99 -25.24 13.43
CA LEU A 475 -1.01 -25.48 14.50
C LEU A 475 -1.67 -26.08 15.74
N ARG A 476 -2.81 -25.51 16.15
CA ARG A 476 -3.54 -25.94 17.34
C ARG A 476 -4.04 -27.36 17.25
N ASN A 477 -4.62 -27.73 16.12
CA ASN A 477 -5.16 -29.07 15.92
C ASN A 477 -4.06 -30.15 16.02
N LYS A 478 -2.80 -29.78 15.73
CA LYS A 478 -1.64 -30.68 15.85
C LYS A 478 -1.01 -30.68 17.24
N SER A 479 -1.01 -29.55 17.95
CA SER A 479 -0.27 -29.41 19.22
C SER A 479 -1.01 -29.96 20.45
N TRP A 480 -2.35 -30.00 20.44
CA TRP A 480 -3.14 -30.43 21.60
C TRP A 480 -3.05 -31.93 21.90
N ASP A 481 -2.56 -32.74 20.95
CA ASP A 481 -2.39 -34.19 21.10
C ASP A 481 -1.09 -34.59 21.86
N VAL A 482 -0.26 -33.61 22.26
CA VAL A 482 1.14 -33.83 22.67
C VAL A 482 1.40 -33.55 24.17
N ARG A 483 0.37 -33.60 25.03
CA ARG A 483 0.43 -33.23 26.47
C ARG A 483 1.43 -34.01 27.38
N ASN A 484 2.38 -34.76 26.83
CA ASN A 484 3.43 -35.49 27.57
C ASN A 484 4.81 -35.58 26.85
N LYS A 485 5.14 -34.70 25.88
CA LYS A 485 6.46 -34.71 25.20
C LYS A 485 7.13 -33.33 25.19
N ASP A 486 8.43 -33.35 24.88
CA ASP A 486 9.29 -32.20 24.60
C ASP A 486 8.55 -31.09 23.82
N ILE A 487 8.60 -29.87 24.36
CA ILE A 487 7.89 -28.67 23.88
C ILE A 487 8.61 -28.06 22.67
N THR A 488 9.91 -28.31 22.56
CA THR A 488 10.81 -27.79 21.52
C THR A 488 10.32 -27.99 20.08
N PRO A 489 9.82 -29.18 19.65
CA PRO A 489 9.31 -29.36 18.29
C PRO A 489 8.07 -28.52 17.97
N VAL A 490 7.14 -28.36 18.92
CA VAL A 490 5.94 -27.54 18.72
C VAL A 490 6.32 -26.07 18.60
N PHE A 491 7.19 -25.61 19.50
CA PHE A 491 7.74 -24.28 19.46
C PHE A 491 8.46 -23.98 18.13
N LYS A 492 9.30 -24.90 17.65
CA LYS A 492 9.99 -24.78 16.36
C LYS A 492 9.01 -24.67 15.18
N ASP A 493 7.89 -25.41 15.19
CA ASP A 493 6.86 -25.29 14.15
C ASP A 493 6.13 -23.94 14.21
N CYS A 494 5.78 -23.45 15.40
CA CYS A 494 5.18 -22.11 15.57
C CYS A 494 6.08 -21.01 15.00
N MET A 495 7.36 -21.04 15.34
CA MET A 495 8.34 -20.06 14.88
C MET A 495 8.57 -20.12 13.37
N LYS A 496 8.60 -21.33 12.80
CA LYS A 496 8.69 -21.53 11.35
C LYS A 496 7.49 -20.93 10.62
N ARG A 497 6.27 -21.09 11.16
CA ARG A 497 5.06 -20.51 10.55
C ARG A 497 5.02 -19.00 10.69
N LEU A 498 5.34 -18.46 11.86
CA LEU A 498 5.47 -17.01 12.05
C LEU A 498 6.47 -16.41 11.05
N ARG A 499 7.62 -17.06 10.87
CA ARG A 499 8.61 -16.65 9.86
C ARG A 499 8.04 -16.67 8.44
N ASN A 500 7.31 -17.72 8.07
CA ASN A 500 6.69 -17.81 6.74
C ASN A 500 5.68 -16.70 6.50
N ILE A 501 4.89 -16.34 7.53
CA ILE A 501 3.93 -15.23 7.49
C ILE A 501 4.66 -13.89 7.34
N VAL A 502 5.70 -13.64 8.14
CA VAL A 502 6.54 -12.44 8.02
C VAL A 502 7.13 -12.36 6.62
N ALA A 503 7.69 -13.46 6.10
CA ALA A 503 8.25 -13.51 4.74
C ALA A 503 7.18 -13.26 3.67
N ALA A 504 5.96 -13.76 3.83
CA ALA A 504 4.85 -13.49 2.92
C ALA A 504 4.47 -12.00 2.91
N LEU A 505 4.40 -11.36 4.08
CA LEU A 505 4.15 -9.92 4.18
C LEU A 505 5.30 -9.08 3.60
N MET A 506 6.56 -9.47 3.83
CA MET A 506 7.73 -8.75 3.30
C MET A 506 7.89 -8.90 1.77
N ARG A 507 7.20 -9.87 1.17
CA ARG A 507 7.04 -9.95 -0.29
C ARG A 507 5.96 -9.01 -0.81
N ILE A 508 5.16 -8.35 0.01
CA ILE A 508 4.25 -7.33 -0.51
C ILE A 508 5.04 -6.04 -0.60
N HIS A 509 5.09 -5.44 -1.79
CA HIS A 509 5.78 -4.17 -1.98
C HIS A 509 5.21 -3.12 -1.04
N PHE A 510 6.10 -2.45 -0.34
CA PHE A 510 5.70 -1.26 0.39
C PHE A 510 5.31 -0.17 -0.60
N LYS A 511 4.09 0.34 -0.46
CA LYS A 511 3.54 1.40 -1.31
C LYS A 511 3.52 2.72 -0.55
N ILE A 512 3.67 3.83 -1.27
CA ILE A 512 3.43 5.16 -0.70
C ILE A 512 2.03 5.67 -1.08
N PRO A 513 1.27 6.27 -0.14
CA PRO A 513 -0.01 6.87 -0.47
C PRO A 513 0.17 7.97 -1.53
N LYS A 514 -0.69 8.01 -2.56
CA LYS A 514 -0.68 9.10 -3.55
C LYS A 514 -0.80 10.48 -2.89
N TYR A 515 -1.52 10.54 -1.78
CA TYR A 515 -1.70 11.70 -0.92
C TYR A 515 -0.38 12.24 -0.36
N PHE A 516 0.66 11.41 -0.25
CA PHE A 516 2.02 11.81 0.17
C PHE A 516 2.61 12.91 -0.74
N PHE A 517 2.30 12.86 -2.03
CA PHE A 517 2.76 13.85 -3.00
C PHE A 517 1.91 15.13 -3.03
N ARG A 518 0.89 15.23 -2.18
CA ARG A 518 0.04 16.41 -2.08
C ARG A 518 0.73 17.42 -1.16
N VAL A 519 1.25 18.49 -1.77
CA VAL A 519 1.87 19.62 -1.08
C VAL A 519 0.85 20.75 -0.82
N ARG A 520 -0.42 20.54 -1.19
CA ARG A 520 -1.51 21.48 -0.89
C ARG A 520 -1.91 21.36 0.58
N PRO A 521 -2.36 22.47 1.21
CA PRO A 521 -2.77 22.42 2.61
C PRO A 521 -3.93 21.47 2.79
N SER A 522 -3.90 20.74 3.91
CA SER A 522 -4.96 19.82 4.31
C SER A 522 -6.25 20.58 4.64
N PHE A 523 -7.38 19.89 4.46
CA PHE A 523 -8.64 20.35 5.03
C PHE A 523 -8.53 20.29 6.55
N GLY A 524 -9.02 21.33 7.22
CA GLY A 524 -8.95 21.38 8.67
C GLY A 524 -10.04 22.25 9.26
N SER A 525 -10.08 22.28 10.58
CA SER A 525 -10.99 23.13 11.35
C SER A 525 -10.22 23.79 12.48
N VAL A 526 -10.44 25.09 12.67
CA VAL A 526 -9.98 25.81 13.85
C VAL A 526 -11.18 26.00 14.77
N LEU A 527 -11.10 25.42 15.96
CA LEU A 527 -12.04 25.72 17.03
C LEU A 527 -11.56 26.97 17.76
N ILE A 528 -12.38 28.01 17.73
CA ILE A 528 -12.17 29.26 18.45
C ILE A 528 -13.15 29.25 19.61
N SER A 529 -12.63 29.20 20.83
CA SER A 529 -13.42 29.37 22.05
C SER A 529 -13.25 30.79 22.60
N SER A 530 -14.35 31.39 23.03
CA SER A 530 -14.34 32.71 23.67
C SER A 530 -15.33 32.73 24.84
N GLY A 531 -14.99 33.45 25.91
CA GLY A 531 -15.90 33.62 27.04
C GLY A 531 -17.06 34.52 26.67
N ALA A 532 -18.29 34.15 27.02
CA ALA A 532 -19.45 34.99 26.81
C ALA A 532 -19.34 36.28 27.64
N GLY A 533 -18.87 37.36 27.01
CA GLY A 533 -18.67 38.68 27.64
C GLY A 533 -17.23 39.17 27.75
N SER A 534 -16.23 38.35 27.40
CA SER A 534 -14.81 38.78 27.42
C SER A 534 -14.38 39.34 26.07
N ARG A 535 -13.96 40.62 26.02
CA ARG A 535 -13.22 41.19 24.88
C ARG A 535 -11.75 40.75 24.83
N LYS A 536 -11.24 40.07 25.86
CA LYS A 536 -9.84 39.63 25.95
C LYS A 536 -9.73 38.12 25.67
N GLN A 537 -8.96 37.78 24.65
CA GLN A 537 -8.81 36.42 24.11
C GLN A 537 -7.98 35.45 24.97
N SER A 538 -7.35 35.89 26.06
CA SER A 538 -6.23 35.15 26.66
C SER A 538 -6.51 34.42 27.99
N ALA A 539 -7.67 34.58 28.63
CA ALA A 539 -8.01 33.80 29.83
C ALA A 539 -9.52 33.68 30.08
N LEU A 540 -9.98 32.46 30.35
CA LEU A 540 -11.32 32.17 30.85
C LEU A 540 -11.25 32.13 32.39
N LEU A 541 -11.71 33.20 33.05
CA LEU A 541 -11.76 33.28 34.50
C LEU A 541 -13.20 33.00 34.97
N VAL A 542 -13.40 31.89 35.69
CA VAL A 542 -14.71 31.52 36.25
C VAL A 542 -14.52 31.13 37.71
N SER A 543 -15.36 31.69 38.59
CA SER A 543 -15.37 31.36 40.01
C SER A 543 -15.87 29.92 40.24
N PRO A 544 -15.31 29.19 41.21
CA PRO A 544 -15.80 27.87 41.58
C PRO A 544 -17.31 27.90 41.90
N GLY A 545 -18.07 26.96 41.33
CA GLY A 545 -19.53 26.89 41.49
C GLY A 545 -20.35 27.79 40.57
N SER A 546 -19.72 28.57 39.68
CA SER A 546 -20.39 29.40 38.68
C SER A 546 -20.50 28.72 37.31
N HIS A 547 -21.51 29.11 36.52
CA HIS A 547 -21.66 28.62 35.14
C HIS A 547 -20.57 29.22 34.23
N LEU A 548 -19.84 28.35 33.49
CA LEU A 548 -18.93 28.74 32.42
C LEU A 548 -19.72 28.85 31.11
N ALA A 549 -19.90 30.07 30.59
CA ALA A 549 -20.53 30.32 29.30
C ALA A 549 -19.46 30.50 28.20
N LEU A 550 -19.42 29.58 27.23
CA LEU A 550 -18.51 29.59 26.10
C LEU A 550 -19.26 29.85 24.79
N ASN A 551 -18.71 30.75 23.99
CA ASN A 551 -19.02 30.87 22.58
C ASN A 551 -17.97 30.08 21.79
N LEU A 552 -18.41 28.99 21.17
CA LEU A 552 -17.58 28.16 20.30
C LEU A 552 -17.87 28.51 18.84
N CYS A 553 -16.82 28.78 18.08
CA CYS A 553 -16.88 28.98 16.64
C CYS A 553 -15.93 27.99 15.97
N ILE A 554 -16.42 27.24 14.99
CA ILE A 554 -15.59 26.34 14.18
C ILE A 554 -15.40 26.99 12.81
N GLN A 555 -14.17 27.34 12.49
CA GLN A 555 -13.80 27.84 11.17
C GLN A 555 -13.13 26.74 10.36
N LEU A 556 -13.75 26.35 9.25
CA LEU A 556 -13.16 25.42 8.30
C LEU A 556 -12.06 26.11 7.49
N LYS A 557 -10.93 25.43 7.31
CA LYS A 557 -9.80 25.90 6.50
C LYS A 557 -9.60 25.00 5.30
N ASN A 558 -9.34 25.63 4.16
CA ASN A 558 -9.01 24.99 2.88
C ASN A 558 -10.09 24.06 2.31
N VAL A 559 -11.33 24.13 2.81
CA VAL A 559 -12.47 23.34 2.30
C VAL A 559 -13.06 24.04 1.08
N PRO A 560 -13.16 23.39 -0.10
CA PRO A 560 -13.84 23.94 -1.26
C PRO A 560 -15.34 24.10 -0.99
N SER A 561 -15.93 25.17 -1.51
CA SER A 561 -17.35 25.55 -1.36
C SER A 561 -18.33 24.43 -1.71
N ASP A 562 -17.94 23.53 -2.61
CA ASP A 562 -18.84 22.57 -3.26
C ASP A 562 -18.76 21.14 -2.66
N THR A 563 -17.84 20.87 -1.73
CA THR A 563 -17.42 19.49 -1.41
C THR A 563 -17.83 18.92 -0.05
N CYS A 564 -18.34 19.71 0.89
CA CYS A 564 -18.62 19.20 2.23
C CYS A 564 -20.02 19.56 2.75
N SER A 565 -20.96 18.61 2.64
CA SER A 565 -22.09 18.53 3.57
C SER A 565 -21.64 17.81 4.84
N PHE A 566 -21.22 18.54 5.87
CA PHE A 566 -20.99 17.92 7.17
C PHE A 566 -22.35 17.47 7.72
N SER A 567 -22.56 16.16 7.80
CA SER A 567 -23.83 15.61 8.32
C SER A 567 -23.93 15.79 9.83
N LYS A 568 -22.82 15.73 10.57
CA LYS A 568 -22.71 15.97 12.01
C LYS A 568 -21.31 16.47 12.39
N ILE A 569 -21.23 17.44 13.29
CA ILE A 569 -19.99 17.88 13.95
C ILE A 569 -20.11 17.54 15.42
N TYR A 570 -19.15 16.79 15.95
CA TYR A 570 -19.08 16.45 17.37
C TYR A 570 -17.96 17.27 18.01
N CYS A 571 -18.31 18.10 18.99
CA CYS A 571 -17.36 18.81 19.84
C CYS A 571 -17.38 18.14 21.21
N ILE A 572 -16.27 17.51 21.58
CA ILE A 572 -16.07 16.94 22.91
C ILE A 572 -15.22 17.96 23.67
N LEU A 573 -15.81 18.59 24.68
CA LEU A 573 -15.18 19.60 25.55
C LEU A 573 -14.55 18.94 26.78
#